data_AF-A0A089YRC2-F1
#
_entry.id   AF-A0A089YRC2-F1
#
_cell.length_a   1.000
_cell.length_b   1.000
_cell.length_c   1.000
_cell.angle_alpha   90.00
_cell.angle_beta   90.00
_cell.angle_gamma   90.00
#
_symmetry.space_group_name_H-M   'P 1'
#
loop_
_entity.id
_entity.type
_entity.pdbx_description
1 polymer ?
#
loop_
_entity_poly.entity_id
_entity_poly.type
_entity_poly.pdbx_seq_one_letter_code
_entity_poly.pdbx_strand_id
1 'polypeptide(L)'
;MSNVELEHEVLTRLLHAHPHGLGKEILDNYRGEKAVAGMIKTLQERGLIQGKPVTVEDHEPALEYPIKLSSSGVEAAKKHDAEKGANPHAAS
;
A
#
# COMPACT_ATOMS: atom_id res chain seq x y z
N MET A 1 -4.39 14.56 2.17
CA MET A 1 -3.39 13.50 1.97
C MET A 1 -3.04 13.52 0.50
N SER A 2 -1.77 13.73 0.17
CA SER A 2 -1.24 13.62 -1.19
C SER A 2 -1.13 12.15 -1.61
N ASN A 3 -0.99 11.91 -2.91
CA ASN A 3 -0.82 10.56 -3.45
C ASN A 3 0.46 9.88 -2.90
N VAL A 4 1.50 10.67 -2.61
CA VAL A 4 2.76 10.20 -2.04
C VAL A 4 2.59 9.78 -0.58
N GLU A 5 1.87 10.57 0.23
CA GLU A 5 1.56 10.19 1.62
C GLU A 5 0.72 8.91 1.68
N LEU A 6 -0.26 8.77 0.77
CA LEU A 6 -1.07 7.55 0.66
C LEU A 6 -0.22 6.34 0.27
N GLU A 7 0.65 6.49 -0.74
CA GLU A 7 1.57 5.45 -1.18
C GLU A 7 2.43 4.94 -0.02
N HIS A 8 3.07 5.86 0.71
CA HIS A 8 3.96 5.50 1.81
C HIS A 8 3.22 4.79 2.94
N GLU A 9 2.03 5.26 3.30
CA GLU A 9 1.23 4.63 4.36
C GLU A 9 0.78 3.22 3.94
N VAL A 10 0.33 3.05 2.69
CA VAL A 10 -0.05 1.73 2.16
C VAL A 10 1.13 0.76 2.16
N LEU A 11 2.30 1.19 1.67
CA LEU A 11 3.51 0.38 1.66
C LEU A 11 3.96 0.00 3.08
N THR A 12 3.94 0.95 4.02
CA THR A 12 4.34 0.73 5.43
C THR A 12 3.41 -0.28 6.10
N ARG A 13 2.09 -0.16 5.90
CA ARG A 13 1.12 -1.10 6.48
C ARG A 13 1.26 -2.49 5.90
N LEU A 14 1.46 -2.60 4.60
CA LEU A 14 1.70 -3.88 3.94
C LEU A 14 3.04 -4.52 4.37
N LEU A 15 4.06 -3.72 4.67
CA LEU A 15 5.35 -4.20 5.19
C LEU A 15 5.21 -4.80 6.59
N HIS A 16 4.42 -4.17 7.45
CA HIS A 16 4.18 -4.61 8.82
C HIS A 16 2.96 -5.54 8.95
N ALA A 17 2.40 -5.97 7.83
CA ALA A 17 1.26 -6.87 7.78
C ALA A 17 1.62 -8.27 8.26
N HIS A 18 0.59 -9.06 8.57
CA HIS A 18 0.74 -10.50 8.74
C HIS A 18 1.37 -11.13 7.48
N PRO A 19 2.14 -12.23 7.56
CA PRO A 19 2.66 -12.94 6.38
C PRO A 19 1.56 -13.42 5.39
N HIS A 20 0.29 -13.42 5.82
CA HIS A 20 -0.85 -13.68 4.94
C HIS A 20 -1.33 -12.44 4.17
N GLY A 21 -0.72 -11.27 4.35
CA GLY A 21 -1.13 -9.99 3.76
C GLY A 21 -2.16 -9.25 4.62
N LEU A 22 -2.67 -8.14 4.08
CA LEU A 22 -3.79 -7.40 4.67
C LEU A 22 -5.09 -7.74 3.92
N GLY A 23 -6.15 -8.00 4.67
CA GLY A 23 -7.52 -7.94 4.18
C GLY A 23 -8.07 -6.52 4.17
N LYS A 24 -9.33 -6.37 4.58
CA LYS A 24 -10.03 -5.07 4.61
C LYS A 24 -9.39 -4.04 5.53
N GLU A 25 -8.54 -4.44 6.48
CA GLU A 25 -7.85 -3.52 7.39
C GLU A 25 -6.88 -2.56 6.67
N ILE A 26 -6.53 -2.84 5.41
CA ILE A 26 -5.80 -1.87 4.57
C ILE A 26 -6.60 -0.59 4.33
N LEU A 27 -7.93 -0.64 4.46
CA LEU A 27 -8.81 0.51 4.33
C LEU A 27 -8.99 1.28 5.64
N ASP A 28 -8.62 0.70 6.78
CA ASP A 28 -8.77 1.37 8.07
C ASP A 28 -8.05 2.71 8.07
N ASN A 29 -8.64 3.74 8.67
CA ASN A 29 -8.09 5.11 8.69
C ASN A 29 -8.07 5.86 7.36
N TYR A 30 -8.57 5.30 6.26
CA TYR A 30 -8.75 6.01 5.00
C TYR A 30 -10.22 6.35 4.74
N ARG A 31 -10.51 7.61 4.38
CA ARG A 31 -11.84 8.03 3.91
C ARG A 31 -11.99 7.81 2.40
N GLY A 32 -11.79 6.58 1.91
CA GLY A 32 -12.10 6.24 0.52
C GLY A 32 -11.47 4.94 0.02
N GLU A 33 -12.28 3.90 -0.12
CA GLU A 33 -11.89 2.62 -0.73
C GLU A 33 -11.35 2.81 -2.16
N LYS A 34 -11.95 3.69 -2.95
CA LYS A 34 -11.51 3.99 -4.33
C LYS A 34 -10.09 4.57 -4.40
N ALA A 35 -9.71 5.40 -3.43
CA ALA A 35 -8.36 5.98 -3.39
C ALA A 35 -7.32 4.90 -3.09
N VAL A 36 -7.62 4.01 -2.12
CA VAL A 36 -6.76 2.88 -1.81
C VAL A 36 -6.71 1.92 -2.99
N ALA A 37 -7.83 1.57 -3.60
CA ALA A 37 -7.88 0.70 -4.78
C ALA A 37 -7.07 1.26 -5.96
N GLY A 38 -7.17 2.57 -6.22
CA GLY A 38 -6.35 3.26 -7.21
C GLY A 38 -4.86 3.19 -6.89
N MET A 39 -4.48 3.39 -5.62
CA MET A 39 -3.08 3.28 -5.18
C MET A 39 -2.56 1.84 -5.34
N ILE A 40 -3.31 0.83 -4.88
CA ILE A 40 -2.91 -0.57 -5.05
C ILE A 40 -2.76 -0.93 -6.52
N LYS A 41 -3.60 -0.36 -7.41
CA LYS A 41 -3.47 -0.56 -8.85
C LYS A 41 -2.15 0.00 -9.37
N THR A 42 -1.80 1.23 -9.00
CA THR A 42 -0.51 1.84 -9.37
C THR A 42 0.68 1.01 -8.86
N LEU A 43 0.62 0.50 -7.62
CA LEU A 43 1.68 -0.34 -7.06
C LEU A 43 1.76 -1.70 -7.75
N GLN A 44 0.63 -2.28 -8.15
CA GLN A 44 0.56 -3.50 -8.96
C GLN A 44 1.19 -3.30 -10.35
N GLU A 45 0.90 -2.19 -11.02
CA GLU A 45 1.49 -1.85 -12.33
C GLU A 45 3.00 -1.64 -12.23
N ARG A 46 3.50 -1.17 -11.09
CA ARG A 46 4.93 -1.08 -10.77
C ARG A 46 5.56 -2.41 -10.33
N GLY A 47 4.77 -3.49 -10.24
CA GLY A 47 5.24 -4.80 -9.80
C GLY A 47 5.59 -4.89 -8.31
N LEU A 48 5.11 -3.95 -7.49
CA LEU A 48 5.34 -3.90 -6.04
C LEU A 48 4.31 -4.71 -5.24
N ILE A 49 3.21 -5.10 -5.87
CA ILE A 49 2.16 -5.92 -5.28
C ILE A 49 2.22 -7.32 -5.90
N GLN A 50 2.04 -8.35 -5.07
CA GLN A 50 1.95 -9.72 -5.52
C GLN A 50 0.55 -10.01 -6.09
N GLY A 51 0.51 -10.62 -7.27
CA GLY A 51 -0.76 -11.00 -7.91
C GLY A 51 -1.47 -9.83 -8.59
N LYS A 52 -2.80 -9.90 -8.67
CA LYS A 52 -3.65 -8.87 -9.29
C LYS A 52 -4.82 -8.47 -8.39
N PRO A 53 -4.56 -7.94 -7.18
CA PRO A 53 -5.63 -7.66 -6.23
C PRO A 53 -6.56 -6.52 -6.63
N VAL A 54 -6.28 -5.78 -7.70
CA VAL A 54 -7.26 -4.85 -8.27
C VAL A 54 -7.84 -5.43 -9.54
N THR A 55 -9.11 -5.80 -9.47
CA THR A 55 -9.97 -6.09 -10.62
C THR A 55 -10.79 -4.87 -10.97
N VAL A 56 -11.23 -4.79 -12.23
CA VAL A 56 -12.22 -3.79 -12.65
C VAL A 56 -13.48 -4.58 -12.96
N GLU A 57 -14.48 -4.45 -12.08
CA GLU A 57 -15.81 -5.03 -12.25
C GLU A 57 -16.79 -3.87 -12.44
N ASP A 58 -17.63 -3.93 -13.48
CA ASP A 58 -18.66 -2.91 -13.75
C ASP A 58 -18.15 -1.45 -13.77
N HIS A 59 -16.97 -1.21 -14.32
CA HIS A 59 -16.28 0.09 -14.35
C HIS A 59 -15.84 0.64 -12.98
N GLU A 60 -15.92 -0.15 -11.92
CA GLU A 60 -15.43 0.20 -10.59
C GLU A 60 -14.22 -0.67 -10.20
N PRO A 61 -13.15 -0.08 -9.63
CA PRO A 61 -12.02 -0.85 -9.13
C PRO A 61 -12.44 -1.58 -7.85
N ALA A 62 -12.38 -2.91 -7.89
CA ALA A 62 -12.63 -3.78 -6.74
C ALA A 62 -11.32 -4.33 -6.18
N LEU A 63 -11.26 -4.50 -4.85
CA LEU A 63 -10.10 -5.05 -4.15
C LEU A 63 -10.33 -6.52 -3.78
N GLU A 64 -9.45 -7.38 -4.28
CA GLU A 64 -9.32 -8.77 -3.86
C GLU A 64 -8.30 -8.89 -2.73
N TYR A 65 -8.72 -9.55 -1.67
CA TYR A 65 -7.93 -9.76 -0.46
C TYR A 65 -7.46 -11.21 -0.36
N PRO A 66 -6.34 -11.49 0.34
CA PRO A 66 -5.44 -10.53 0.99
C PRO A 66 -4.41 -9.91 0.02
N ILE A 67 -4.05 -8.65 0.29
CA ILE A 67 -3.06 -7.87 -0.47
C ILE A 67 -1.68 -8.07 0.14
N LYS A 68 -0.68 -8.30 -0.71
CA LYS A 68 0.71 -8.58 -0.32
C LYS A 68 1.70 -7.79 -1.17
N LEU A 69 2.82 -7.41 -0.57
CA LEU A 69 3.96 -6.92 -1.32
C LEU A 69 4.61 -8.06 -2.10
N SER A 70 5.10 -7.74 -3.30
CA SER A 70 6.12 -8.55 -3.96
C SER A 70 7.47 -8.36 -3.28
N SER A 71 8.49 -9.15 -3.65
CA SER A 71 9.85 -8.95 -3.14
C SER A 71 10.37 -7.53 -3.39
N SER A 72 10.11 -6.94 -4.56
CA SER A 72 10.47 -5.55 -4.85
C SER A 72 9.64 -4.55 -4.05
N GLY A 73 8.36 -4.85 -3.79
CA GLY A 73 7.51 -4.08 -2.90
C GLY A 73 8.04 -4.01 -1.47
N VAL A 74 8.52 -5.14 -0.93
CA VAL A 74 9.13 -5.21 0.40
C VAL A 74 10.36 -4.31 0.49
N GLU A 75 11.24 -4.37 -0.50
CA GLU A 75 12.46 -3.54 -0.51
C GLU A 75 12.13 -2.04 -0.65
N ALA A 76 11.15 -1.69 -1.49
CA ALA A 76 10.66 -0.32 -1.61
C ALA A 76 10.07 0.18 -0.28
N ALA A 77 9.22 -0.61 0.37
CA ALA A 77 8.62 -0.26 1.65
C ALA A 77 9.66 -0.10 2.77
N LYS A 78 10.65 -1.00 2.85
CA LYS A 78 11.75 -0.90 3.83
C LYS A 78 12.58 0.36 3.66
N LYS A 79 12.85 0.76 2.40
CA LYS A 79 13.59 1.99 2.13
C LYS A 79 12.84 3.20 2.70
N HIS A 80 11.53 3.26 2.50
CA HIS A 80 10.70 4.34 3.03
C HIS A 80 10.58 4.31 4.57
N ASP A 81 10.42 3.12 5.16
CA ASP A 81 10.36 2.97 6.62
C ASP A 81 11.68 3.41 7.28
N ALA A 82 12.81 3.04 6.67
CA ALA A 82 14.14 3.49 7.10
C ALA A 82 14.32 5.01 6.95
N GLU A 83 13.82 5.63 5.88
CA GLU A 83 13.83 7.09 5.69
C GLU A 83 12.98 7.82 6.74
N LYS A 84 11.87 7.21 7.18
CA LYS A 84 11.00 7.74 8.25
C LYS A 84 11.64 7.58 9.63
N GLY A 85 12.30 6.45 9.90
CA GLY A 85 13.03 6.19 11.15
C GLY A 85 14.35 6.96 11.28
N ALA A 86 15.01 7.28 10.17
CA ALA A 86 16.25 8.05 10.13
C ALA A 86 16.06 9.57 10.31
N ASN A 87 14.82 10.06 10.34
CA ASN A 87 14.51 11.46 10.64
C ASN A 87 13.65 11.59 11.92
N PRO A 88 14.22 11.38 13.12
CA PRO A 88 13.52 11.68 14.37
C PRO A 88 13.45 13.19 14.68
N HIS A 89 13.96 14.08 13.81
CA HIS A 89 14.12 15.50 14.12
C HIS A 89 14.01 16.45 12.92
N ALA A 90 12.86 16.45 12.24
CA ALA A 90 12.37 17.63 11.50
C ALA A 90 11.22 18.32 12.25
N ALA A 91 11.28 18.28 13.58
CA ALA A 91 10.48 19.11 14.48
C ALA A 91 11.43 19.80 15.46
N SER A 92 11.90 20.99 15.06
CA SER A 92 12.40 22.07 15.92
C SER A 92 12.09 23.39 15.23
#